data_AF-A0A0G4IY85-F1
#
_entry.id   AF-A0A0G4IY85-F1
#
_cell.length_a   1.000
_cell.length_b   1.000
_cell.length_c   1.000
_cell.angle_alpha   90.00
_cell.angle_beta   90.00
_cell.angle_gamma   90.00
#
_symmetry.space_group_name_H-M   'P 1'
#
loop_
_entity.id
_entity.type
_entity.pdbx_description
1 polymer ?
#
loop_
_entity_poly.entity_id
_entity_poly.type
_entity_poly.pdbx_seq_one_letter_code
_entity_poly.pdbx_strand_id
1 'polypeptide(L)'
;MLARRAVPCRRWAPRRQASLDVEEQGRQYRAFLRRVYYVQKAYARILLARGYSPAQIVDLVDRVVLEGAEPIVDVRELEDRIIFERLRDLRIAYFGLANEDTERHGSLT
;
A
#
# COMPACT_ATOMS: atom_id res chain seq x y z
N MET A 1 60.08 -27.12 11.95
CA MET A 1 58.96 -27.47 11.06
C MET A 1 57.76 -26.60 11.44
N LEU A 2 57.41 -25.62 10.61
CA LEU A 2 56.34 -24.63 10.86
C LEU A 2 55.02 -25.12 10.26
N ALA A 3 54.08 -25.57 11.10
CA ALA A 3 52.72 -25.90 10.67
C ALA A 3 51.87 -24.63 10.59
N ARG A 4 51.37 -24.35 9.39
CA ARG A 4 50.57 -23.18 9.01
C ARG A 4 49.23 -23.18 9.73
N ARG A 5 48.92 -22.11 10.47
CA ARG A 5 47.57 -21.78 10.92
C ARG A 5 46.68 -21.55 9.69
N ALA A 6 45.63 -22.37 9.55
CA ALA A 6 44.54 -22.07 8.63
C ALA A 6 43.85 -20.79 9.09
N VAL A 7 43.92 -19.74 8.27
CA VAL A 7 43.11 -18.53 8.42
C VAL A 7 41.71 -18.89 7.93
N PRO A 8 40.65 -18.86 8.77
CA PRO A 8 39.30 -19.07 8.26
C PRO A 8 39.00 -17.94 7.27
N CYS A 9 38.65 -18.33 6.04
CA CYS A 9 38.24 -17.44 4.98
C CYS A 9 37.17 -16.48 5.52
N ARG A 10 37.46 -15.18 5.43
CA ARG A 10 36.54 -14.10 5.75
C ARG A 10 35.22 -14.35 5.00
N ARG A 11 34.13 -14.45 5.74
CA ARG A 11 32.76 -14.41 5.24
C ARG A 11 32.51 -13.02 4.64
N TRP A 12 32.82 -12.84 3.36
CA TRP A 12 32.44 -11.66 2.57
C TRP A 12 30.94 -11.71 2.26
N ALA A 13 30.11 -11.45 3.28
CA ALA A 13 28.66 -11.30 3.12
C ALA A 13 28.08 -9.91 3.49
N PRO A 14 28.82 -8.78 3.65
CA PRO A 14 28.16 -7.53 4.02
C PRO A 14 27.36 -6.88 2.88
N ARG A 15 27.79 -7.02 1.61
CA ARG A 15 27.13 -6.33 0.48
C ARG A 15 25.78 -6.93 0.06
N ARG A 16 25.62 -8.26 0.13
CA ARG A 16 24.37 -8.95 -0.24
C ARG A 16 23.30 -8.85 0.85
N GLN A 17 23.70 -8.78 2.12
CA GLN A 17 22.77 -8.54 3.22
C GLN A 17 22.17 -7.13 3.12
N ALA A 18 23.03 -6.11 2.92
CA ALA A 18 22.60 -4.73 2.80
C ALA A 18 21.63 -4.47 1.63
N SER A 19 21.78 -5.14 0.48
CA SER A 19 20.83 -5.02 -0.64
C SER A 19 19.48 -5.66 -0.33
N LEU A 20 19.46 -6.80 0.38
CA LEU A 20 18.22 -7.46 0.79
C LEU A 20 17.47 -6.63 1.85
N ASP A 21 18.20 -5.99 2.77
CA ASP A 21 17.62 -5.12 3.78
C ASP A 21 16.95 -3.87 3.16
N VAL A 22 17.57 -3.28 2.12
CA VAL A 22 17.00 -2.14 1.37
C VAL A 22 15.76 -2.54 0.57
N GLU A 23 15.77 -3.70 -0.08
CA GLU A 23 14.59 -4.22 -0.79
C GLU A 23 13.42 -4.48 0.16
N GLU A 24 13.70 -5.08 1.32
CA GLU A 24 12.71 -5.35 2.36
C GLU A 24 12.13 -4.06 2.93
N GLN A 25 12.98 -3.07 3.24
CA GLN A 25 12.54 -1.76 3.68
C GLN A 25 11.65 -1.07 2.63
N GLY A 26 12.00 -1.20 1.35
CA GLY A 26 11.18 -0.71 0.23
C GLY A 26 9.82 -1.41 0.14
N ARG A 27 9.75 -2.73 0.38
CA ARG A 27 8.48 -3.48 0.43
C ARG A 27 7.61 -3.02 1.59
N GLN A 28 8.19 -2.87 2.77
CA GLN A 28 7.51 -2.40 3.97
C GLN A 28 6.95 -0.99 3.79
N TYR A 29 7.74 -0.08 3.22
CA TYR A 29 7.29 1.27 2.93
C TYR A 29 6.12 1.31 1.94
N ARG A 30 6.20 0.53 0.85
CA ARG A 30 5.06 0.41 -0.10
C ARG A 30 3.82 -0.22 0.54
N ALA A 31 3.98 -1.19 1.43
CA ALA A 31 2.87 -1.78 2.16
C ALA A 31 2.21 -0.75 3.10
N PHE A 32 3.03 0.05 3.79
CA PHE A 32 2.58 1.16 4.63
C PHE A 32 1.79 2.19 3.82
N LEU A 33 2.34 2.69 2.71
CA LEU A 33 1.65 3.66 1.84
C LEU A 33 0.33 3.13 1.30
N ARG A 34 0.26 1.84 0.92
CA ARG A 34 -1.01 1.21 0.50
C ARG A 34 -2.03 1.17 1.63
N ARG A 35 -1.61 0.84 2.85
CA ARG A 35 -2.50 0.85 4.01
C ARG A 35 -3.07 2.24 4.26
N VAL A 36 -2.20 3.26 4.27
CA VAL A 36 -2.58 4.67 4.42
C VAL A 36 -3.62 5.07 3.37
N TYR A 37 -3.35 4.79 2.10
CA TYR A 37 -4.25 5.08 0.99
C TYR A 37 -5.65 4.49 1.20
N TYR A 38 -5.75 3.21 1.60
CA TYR A 38 -7.05 2.57 1.80
C TYR A 38 -7.81 3.13 3.00
N VAL A 39 -7.12 3.45 4.10
CA VAL A 39 -7.75 4.12 5.26
C VAL A 39 -8.31 5.48 4.84
N GLN A 40 -7.50 6.32 4.18
CA GLN A 40 -7.93 7.63 3.69
C GLN A 40 -9.16 7.52 2.78
N LYS A 41 -9.09 6.65 1.77
CA LYS A 41 -10.16 6.45 0.77
C LYS A 41 -11.46 5.93 1.40
N ALA A 42 -11.36 4.94 2.27
CA ALA A 42 -12.51 4.35 2.94
C ALA A 42 -13.19 5.38 3.86
N TYR A 43 -12.41 6.06 4.70
CA TYR A 43 -12.92 7.02 5.65
C TYR A 43 -13.54 8.24 4.95
N ALA A 44 -12.85 8.79 3.94
CA ALA A 44 -13.40 9.87 3.13
C ALA A 44 -14.74 9.51 2.49
N ARG A 45 -14.90 8.26 2.01
CA ARG A 45 -16.19 7.80 1.45
C ARG A 45 -17.30 7.68 2.48
N ILE A 46 -16.99 7.26 3.71
CA ILE A 46 -17.97 7.22 4.80
C ILE A 46 -18.41 8.63 5.16
N LEU A 47 -17.45 9.54 5.33
CA LEU A 47 -17.73 10.94 5.67
C LEU A 47 -18.53 11.65 4.56
N LEU A 48 -18.19 11.41 3.30
CA LEU A 48 -18.96 11.93 2.16
C LEU A 48 -20.41 11.43 2.19
N ALA A 49 -20.63 10.14 2.46
CA ALA A 49 -21.96 9.56 2.56
C ALA A 49 -22.77 10.14 3.74
N ARG A 50 -22.09 10.63 4.78
CA ARG A 50 -22.70 11.32 5.93
C ARG A 50 -22.90 12.83 5.71
N GLY A 51 -22.54 13.35 4.55
CA GLY A 51 -22.79 14.75 4.18
C GLY A 51 -21.73 15.75 4.65
N TYR A 52 -20.53 15.28 5.04
CA TYR A 52 -19.42 16.17 5.34
C TYR A 52 -18.94 16.89 4.08
N SER A 53 -18.54 18.15 4.22
CA SER A 53 -17.96 18.91 3.11
C SER A 53 -16.55 18.40 2.77
N PRO A 54 -16.04 18.63 1.55
CA PRO A 54 -14.68 18.22 1.18
C PRO A 54 -13.60 18.76 2.13
N ALA A 55 -13.74 19.99 2.62
CA ALA A 55 -12.80 20.57 3.58
C ALA A 55 -12.79 19.81 4.91
N GLN A 56 -13.98 19.53 5.46
CA GLN A 56 -14.09 18.75 6.70
C GLN A 56 -13.56 17.32 6.54
N ILE A 57 -13.75 16.71 5.36
CA ILE A 57 -13.23 15.38 5.07
C ILE A 57 -11.71 15.37 5.12
N VAL A 58 -11.05 16.35 4.48
CA VAL A 58 -9.59 16.46 4.48
C VAL A 58 -9.08 16.57 5.93
N ASP A 59 -9.64 17.51 6.70
CA ASP A 59 -9.23 17.73 8.09
C ASP A 59 -9.38 16.46 8.96
N LEU A 60 -10.51 15.76 8.84
CA LEU A 60 -10.76 14.55 9.62
C LEU A 60 -9.86 13.38 9.19
N VAL A 61 -9.63 13.23 7.90
CA VAL A 61 -8.77 12.18 7.36
C VAL A 61 -7.32 12.40 7.78
N ASP A 62 -6.82 13.63 7.70
CA ASP A 62 -5.45 13.97 8.10
C ASP A 62 -5.21 13.71 9.58
N ARG A 63 -6.16 14.06 10.44
CA ARG A 63 -6.09 13.73 11.88
C ARG A 63 -5.95 12.23 12.12
N VAL A 64 -6.75 11.41 11.46
CA VAL A 64 -6.70 9.95 11.67
C VAL A 64 -5.40 9.35 11.12
N VAL A 65 -4.95 9.81 9.95
CA VAL A 65 -3.87 9.16 9.21
C VAL A 65 -2.49 9.67 9.59
N LEU A 66 -2.35 10.98 9.82
CA LEU A 66 -1.07 11.63 10.12
C LEU A 66 -0.86 11.79 11.62
N GLU A 67 -1.92 12.10 12.37
CA GLU A 67 -1.84 12.36 13.82
C GLU A 67 -2.20 11.12 14.65
N GLY A 68 -2.73 10.07 14.03
CA GLY A 68 -3.15 8.84 14.71
C GLY A 68 -4.40 9.00 15.57
N ALA A 69 -5.22 10.00 15.28
CA ALA A 69 -6.48 10.21 15.98
C ALA A 69 -7.45 9.06 15.75
N GLU A 70 -8.32 8.80 16.73
CA GLU A 70 -9.41 7.85 16.57
C GLU A 70 -10.45 8.39 15.57
N PRO A 71 -10.92 7.57 14.61
CA PRO A 71 -11.93 8.00 13.67
C PRO A 71 -13.25 8.30 14.38
N ILE A 72 -14.01 9.27 13.88
CA ILE A 72 -15.35 9.59 14.40
C ILE A 72 -16.43 8.61 13.92
N VAL A 73 -16.02 7.59 13.15
CA VAL A 73 -16.88 6.52 12.63
C VAL A 73 -16.61 5.25 13.42
N ASP A 74 -17.55 4.31 13.39
CA ASP A 74 -17.33 2.99 13.97
C ASP A 74 -16.15 2.29 13.28
N VAL A 75 -15.26 1.69 14.07
CA VAL A 75 -14.05 1.06 13.55
C VAL A 75 -14.37 -0.14 12.66
N ARG A 76 -15.42 -0.92 12.97
CA ARG A 76 -15.80 -2.06 12.13
C ARG A 76 -16.36 -1.60 10.78
N GLU A 77 -17.18 -0.56 10.78
CA GLU A 77 -17.66 0.06 9.52
C GLU A 77 -16.49 0.53 8.65
N LEU A 78 -15.47 1.13 9.25
CA LEU A 78 -14.25 1.55 8.55
C LEU A 78 -13.47 0.36 7.99
N GLU A 79 -13.30 -0.71 8.77
CA GLU A 79 -12.63 -1.94 8.34
C GLU A 79 -13.34 -2.61 7.17
N ASP A 80 -14.66 -2.76 7.25
CA ASP A 80 -15.49 -3.32 6.18
C ASP A 80 -15.35 -2.49 4.90
N ARG A 81 -15.34 -1.17 5.04
CA ARG A 81 -15.15 -0.27 3.90
C ARG A 81 -13.76 -0.39 3.30
N ILE A 82 -12.71 -0.53 4.12
CA ILE A 82 -11.34 -0.76 3.65
C ILE A 82 -11.26 -2.04 2.81
N ILE A 83 -11.86 -3.14 3.29
CA ILE A 83 -11.91 -4.42 2.56
C ILE A 83 -12.61 -4.22 1.22
N PHE A 84 -13.76 -3.55 1.21
CA PHE A 84 -14.51 -3.28 -0.01
C PHE A 84 -13.69 -2.47 -1.02
N GLU A 85 -13.03 -1.39 -0.60
CA GLU A 85 -12.19 -0.57 -1.49
C GLU A 85 -11.04 -1.37 -2.09
N ARG A 86 -10.40 -2.23 -1.29
CA ARG A 86 -9.32 -3.09 -1.76
C ARG A 86 -9.80 -4.11 -2.80
N LEU A 87 -10.94 -4.75 -2.55
CA LEU A 87 -11.55 -5.69 -3.50
C LEU A 87 -11.99 -4.98 -4.79
N ARG A 88 -12.53 -3.77 -4.68
CA ARG A 88 -12.91 -2.95 -5.84
C ARG A 88 -11.71 -2.63 -6.72
N ASP A 89 -10.60 -2.19 -6.12
CA ASP A 89 -9.39 -1.84 -6.87
C ASP A 89 -8.73 -3.08 -7.48
N LEU A 90 -8.70 -4.21 -6.75
CA LEU A 90 -8.25 -5.49 -7.31
C LEU A 90 -9.10 -5.88 -8.53
N ARG A 91 -10.42 -5.81 -8.42
CA ARG A 91 -11.32 -6.09 -9.55
C ARG A 91 -10.99 -5.20 -10.76
N ILE A 92 -10.75 -3.90 -10.54
CA ILE A 92 -10.38 -2.98 -11.63
C ILE A 92 -9.02 -3.36 -12.22
N ALA A 93 -8.02 -3.70 -11.41
CA ALA A 93 -6.71 -4.10 -11.91
C ALA A 93 -6.76 -5.39 -12.74
N TYR A 94 -7.55 -6.37 -12.32
CA TYR A 94 -7.65 -7.66 -13.01
C TYR A 94 -8.57 -7.63 -14.24
N PHE A 95 -9.71 -6.94 -14.17
CA PHE A 95 -10.71 -6.94 -15.25
C PHE A 95 -10.75 -5.66 -16.08
N GLY A 96 -10.20 -4.55 -15.58
CA GLY A 96 -10.14 -3.27 -16.30
C GLY A 96 -9.10 -3.26 -17.42
N LEU A 97 -8.03 -4.05 -17.31
CA LEU A 97 -7.04 -4.23 -18.39
C LEU A 97 -7.59 -5.00 -19.59
N ALA A 98 -8.63 -5.83 -19.40
CA ALA A 98 -9.19 -6.65 -20.47
C ALA A 98 -9.98 -5.85 -21.53
N ASN A 99 -10.35 -4.60 -21.25
CA ASN A 99 -11.14 -3.77 -22.16
C ASN A 99 -10.29 -2.87 -23.07
N GLU A 100 -9.01 -2.64 -22.75
CA GLU A 100 -8.12 -1.78 -23.56
C GLU A 100 -7.61 -2.50 -24.84
N ASP A 101 -7.53 -3.84 -24.82
CA ASP A 101 -7.09 -4.63 -25.98
C ASP A 101 -8.20 -4.78 -27.05
N THR A 102 -9.46 -4.73 -26.65
CA THR A 102 -10.61 -4.82 -27.59
C THR A 102 -10.80 -3.55 -28.43
N GLU A 103 -10.42 -2.38 -27.94
CA GLU A 103 -10.62 -1.12 -28.67
C GLU A 103 -9.56 -0.85 -29.75
N ARG A 104 -8.37 -1.47 -29.66
CA ARG A 104 -7.32 -1.31 -30.68
C ARG A 104 -7.51 -2.17 -31.93
N HIS A 105 -8.47 -3.08 -31.95
CA HIS A 105 -8.75 -3.94 -33.12
C HIS A 105 -10.10 -3.67 -33.79
N GLY A 106 -10.85 -2.68 -33.32
CA GLY A 106 -12.14 -2.28 -33.88
C GLY A 106 -12.11 -1.16 -34.93
N SER A 107 -10.93 -0.62 -35.28
CA SER A 107 -10.79 0.50 -36.25
C SER A 107 -10.18 0.04 -37.58
N LEU A 108 -10.72 -1.04 -38.15
CA LEU A 108 -10.48 -1.47 -39.54
C LEU A 108 -11.81 -1.89 -40.18
N THR A 109 -12.74 -0.94 -40.31
CA THR A 109 -13.85 -1.00 -41.27
C THR A 109 -14.14 0.40 -41.75
#